data_AF-A0A0S2JHC4-F1
#
_entry.id   AF-A0A0S2JHC4-F1
#
_cell.length_a   1.000
_cell.length_b   1.000
_cell.length_c   1.000
_cell.angle_alpha   90.00
_cell.angle_beta   90.00
_cell.angle_gamma   90.00
#
_symmetry.space_group_name_H-M   'P 1'
#
loop_
_entity.id
_entity.type
_entity.pdbx_description
1 polymer ?
#
loop_
_entity_poly.entity_id
_entity_poly.type
_entity_poly.pdbx_seq_one_letter_code
_entity_poly.pdbx_strand_id
1 'polypeptide(L)'
;MSALAKTNISGQNTEEKRLAKDINLIYDFTEKPNRTQLKAKSDRAVVAKLRADLVLPNNKILTVDIDFDSTSGYHNNTMLVMDDFGVDMLVTAFAVKYGQSFADKITKAWAEKKQHDDPRKPTYLLVQKPIRDGDLPKVFAACGDKIHDNDNKTPQSIV
;
A
#
# COMPACT_ATOMS: atom_id res chain seq x y z
N MET A 1 -13.64 50.47 13.16
CA MET A 1 -12.40 49.64 13.16
C MET A 1 -12.63 48.50 12.19
N SER A 2 -11.90 48.53 11.07
CA SER A 2 -12.06 47.60 9.96
C SER A 2 -11.50 46.23 10.36
N ALA A 3 -12.34 45.19 10.30
CA ALA A 3 -11.89 43.82 10.44
C ALA A 3 -11.07 43.48 9.19
N LEU A 4 -9.77 43.26 9.41
CA LEU A 4 -8.84 42.75 8.39
C LEU A 4 -9.41 41.44 7.84
N ALA A 5 -9.86 41.50 6.59
CA ALA A 5 -10.11 40.33 5.77
C ALA A 5 -8.81 39.51 5.74
N LYS A 6 -8.85 38.29 6.27
CA LYS A 6 -7.81 37.30 6.02
C LYS A 6 -7.85 36.99 4.53
N THR A 7 -6.92 37.57 3.80
CA THR A 7 -6.64 37.22 2.41
C THR A 7 -6.22 35.76 2.42
N ASN A 8 -7.15 34.85 2.09
CA ASN A 8 -6.82 33.47 1.77
C ASN A 8 -5.94 33.53 0.52
N ILE A 9 -4.66 33.27 0.70
CA ILE A 9 -3.72 33.10 -0.41
C ILE A 9 -4.21 31.85 -1.16
N SER A 10 -4.87 32.11 -2.29
CA SER A 10 -5.02 31.17 -3.40
C SER A 10 -3.65 30.55 -3.70
N GLY A 11 -3.55 29.21 -3.66
CA GLY A 11 -2.28 28.56 -3.99
C GLY A 11 -2.23 27.03 -3.93
N GLN A 12 -3.22 26.33 -3.38
CA GLN A 12 -3.26 24.88 -3.45
C GLN A 12 -4.56 24.42 -4.09
N ASN A 13 -4.47 23.78 -5.26
CA ASN A 13 -5.56 23.06 -5.92
C ASN A 13 -5.88 21.77 -5.15
N THR A 14 -6.02 21.86 -3.83
CA THR A 14 -6.25 20.71 -2.96
C THR A 14 -7.46 20.92 -2.08
N GLU A 15 -8.24 19.86 -1.88
CA GLU A 15 -9.41 19.85 -1.01
C GLU A 15 -9.28 18.71 0.00
N GLU A 16 -9.47 19.01 1.28
CA GLU A 16 -9.57 17.99 2.33
C GLU A 16 -11.04 17.57 2.52
N LYS A 17 -11.29 16.26 2.49
CA LYS A 17 -12.59 15.67 2.76
C LYS A 17 -12.49 14.60 3.85
N ARG A 18 -13.22 14.82 4.94
CA ARG A 18 -13.39 13.82 5.99
C ARG A 18 -14.42 12.78 5.57
N LEU A 19 -14.01 11.52 5.51
CA LEU A 19 -14.91 10.39 5.24
C LEU A 19 -15.52 9.81 6.52
N ALA A 20 -14.72 9.74 7.59
CA ALA A 20 -15.14 9.19 8.88
C ALA A 20 -14.37 9.83 10.04
N LYS A 21 -14.68 9.42 11.27
CA LYS A 21 -13.80 9.70 12.41
C LYS A 21 -12.49 8.97 12.13
N ASP A 22 -11.42 9.72 11.91
CA ASP A 22 -10.06 9.23 11.64
C ASP A 22 -9.75 8.80 10.20
N ILE A 23 -10.61 9.16 9.23
CA ILE A 23 -10.33 8.97 7.79
C ILE A 23 -10.52 10.29 7.06
N ASN A 24 -9.42 10.91 6.66
CA ASN A 24 -9.39 12.13 5.84
C ASN A 24 -8.72 11.83 4.50
N LEU A 25 -9.29 12.39 3.43
CA LEU A 25 -8.71 12.37 2.10
C LEU A 25 -8.28 13.77 1.70
N ILE A 26 -7.16 13.87 1.00
CA ILE A 26 -6.73 15.10 0.34
C ILE A 26 -6.80 14.85 -1.16
N TYR A 27 -7.68 15.58 -1.84
CA TYR A 27 -7.74 15.61 -3.29
C TYR A 27 -6.72 16.63 -3.80
N ASP A 28 -5.96 16.27 -4.84
CA ASP A 28 -5.13 17.19 -5.62
C ASP A 28 -5.74 17.27 -7.03
N PHE A 29 -6.28 18.44 -7.36
CA PHE A 29 -6.95 18.73 -8.64
C PHE A 29 -5.97 19.23 -9.70
N THR A 30 -4.68 19.20 -9.45
CA THR A 30 -3.67 19.47 -10.48
C THR A 30 -3.80 18.43 -11.59
N GLU A 31 -4.15 18.88 -12.80
CA GLU A 31 -4.28 18.00 -13.95
C GLU A 31 -2.92 17.36 -14.30
N LYS A 32 -2.89 16.04 -14.41
CA LYS A 32 -1.70 15.25 -14.73
C LYS A 32 -2.07 14.26 -15.83
N PRO A 33 -1.29 14.16 -16.93
CA PRO A 33 -1.56 13.16 -17.95
C PRO A 33 -1.32 11.75 -17.38
N ASN A 34 -2.11 10.77 -17.82
CA ASN A 34 -1.83 9.37 -17.52
C ASN A 34 -0.56 8.93 -18.29
N ARG A 35 0.56 8.82 -17.57
CA ARG A 35 1.84 8.30 -18.10
C ARG A 35 2.02 6.80 -17.83
N THR A 36 0.96 6.12 -17.38
CA THR A 36 0.95 4.69 -17.10
C THR A 36 0.34 3.91 -18.27
N GLN A 37 0.59 2.60 -18.30
CA GLN A 37 -0.09 1.62 -19.15
C GLN A 37 -1.45 1.19 -18.60
N LEU A 38 -1.83 1.65 -17.40
CA LEU A 38 -3.09 1.31 -16.76
C LEU A 38 -4.27 1.97 -17.48
N LYS A 39 -5.34 1.19 -17.63
CA LYS A 39 -6.61 1.63 -18.21
C LYS A 39 -7.70 1.55 -17.16
N ALA A 40 -8.32 2.69 -16.87
CA ALA A 40 -9.50 2.76 -16.03
C ALA A 40 -10.73 2.15 -16.73
N LYS A 41 -11.74 1.77 -15.96
CA LYS A 41 -13.08 1.49 -16.51
C LYS A 41 -13.83 2.82 -16.70
N SER A 42 -14.91 2.79 -17.49
CA SER A 42 -15.74 3.98 -17.75
C SER A 42 -16.30 4.64 -16.49
N ASP A 43 -16.49 3.86 -15.42
CA ASP A 43 -17.13 4.25 -14.16
C ASP A 43 -16.24 4.02 -12.93
N ARG A 44 -14.94 3.73 -13.12
CA ARG A 44 -14.05 3.37 -12.02
C ARG A 44 -12.59 3.67 -12.30
N ALA A 45 -11.99 4.48 -11.42
CA ALA A 45 -10.56 4.72 -11.39
C ALA A 45 -9.76 3.46 -10.98
N VAL A 46 -8.48 3.43 -11.35
CA VAL A 46 -7.52 2.39 -10.96
C VAL A 46 -6.42 3.05 -10.15
N VAL A 47 -5.97 2.38 -9.08
CA VAL A 47 -4.83 2.85 -8.28
C VAL A 47 -3.56 2.66 -9.09
N ALA A 48 -2.90 3.75 -9.46
CA ALA A 48 -1.65 3.71 -10.22
C ALA A 48 -0.41 3.58 -9.34
N LYS A 49 -0.41 4.28 -8.20
CA LYS A 49 0.70 4.32 -7.25
C LYS A 49 0.17 4.46 -5.83
N LEU A 50 0.83 3.82 -4.87
CA LEU A 50 0.61 4.00 -3.44
C LEU A 50 1.95 4.32 -2.78
N ARG A 51 2.01 5.41 -2.02
CA ARG A 51 3.15 5.74 -1.16
C ARG A 51 2.75 5.48 0.29
N ALA A 52 3.55 4.70 1.00
CA ALA A 52 3.30 4.35 2.40
C ALA A 52 4.53 4.63 3.26
N ASP A 53 4.31 5.22 4.42
CA ASP A 53 5.33 5.41 5.44
C ASP A 53 5.19 4.32 6.49
N LEU A 54 6.22 3.49 6.62
CA LEU A 54 6.24 2.36 7.55
C LEU A 54 6.90 2.79 8.85
N VAL A 55 6.21 2.59 9.98
CA VAL A 55 6.81 2.72 11.31
C VAL A 55 7.59 1.44 11.62
N LEU A 56 8.92 1.55 11.67
CA LEU A 56 9.79 0.42 11.95
C LEU A 56 9.86 0.13 13.46
N PRO A 57 10.27 -1.09 13.89
CA PRO A 57 10.41 -1.44 15.31
C PRO A 57 11.38 -0.54 16.10
N ASN A 58 12.32 0.11 15.42
CA ASN A 58 13.25 1.08 16.01
C ASN A 58 12.70 2.53 16.00
N ASN A 59 11.39 2.69 15.78
CA ASN A 59 10.68 3.97 15.71
C ASN A 59 11.17 4.94 14.60
N LYS A 60 11.87 4.41 13.58
CA LYS A 60 12.19 5.17 12.36
C LYS A 60 11.08 4.99 11.32
N ILE A 61 10.94 5.96 10.41
CA ILE A 61 10.03 5.89 9.27
C ILE A 61 10.78 5.40 8.03
N LEU A 62 10.24 4.39 7.35
CA LEU A 62 10.70 3.96 6.04
C LEU A 62 9.60 4.19 5.01
N THR A 63 9.81 5.11 4.08
CA THR A 63 8.90 5.32 2.95
C THR A 63 9.07 4.22 1.91
N VAL A 64 7.97 3.64 1.47
CA VAL A 64 7.91 2.70 0.35
C VAL A 64 6.96 3.27 -0.71
N ASP A 65 7.45 3.33 -1.94
CA ASP A 65 6.66 3.65 -3.12
C ASP A 65 6.29 2.34 -3.83
N ILE A 66 5.00 2.05 -3.92
CA ILE A 66 4.44 0.90 -4.60
C ILE A 66 3.85 1.36 -5.93
N ASP A 67 4.45 0.91 -7.03
CA ASP A 67 4.01 1.20 -8.39
C ASP A 67 3.22 0.02 -8.97
N PHE A 68 2.00 0.26 -9.45
CA PHE A 68 1.10 -0.75 -10.03
C PHE A 68 1.13 -0.78 -11.56
N ASP A 69 1.86 0.15 -12.19
CA ASP A 69 1.95 0.27 -13.64
C ASP A 69 2.97 -0.68 -14.29
N SER A 70 4.02 -1.04 -13.55
CA SER A 70 5.16 -1.75 -14.12
C SER A 70 5.02 -3.28 -14.11
N THR A 71 5.91 -3.94 -14.85
CA THR A 71 6.16 -5.39 -14.78
C THR A 71 6.77 -5.82 -13.44
N SER A 72 6.95 -4.90 -12.48
CA SER A 72 7.55 -5.08 -11.15
C SER A 72 6.82 -6.06 -10.23
N GLY A 73 5.82 -6.77 -10.74
CA GLY A 73 5.10 -7.80 -10.01
C GLY A 73 4.06 -7.23 -9.05
N TYR A 74 3.66 -5.96 -9.17
CA TYR A 74 2.50 -5.40 -8.45
C TYR A 74 1.24 -5.32 -9.33
N HIS A 75 1.40 -5.56 -10.63
CA HIS A 75 0.28 -5.74 -11.54
C HIS A 75 -0.66 -6.87 -11.06
N ASN A 76 -1.96 -6.72 -11.24
CA ASN A 76 -3.00 -7.66 -10.76
C ASN A 76 -3.14 -7.80 -9.24
N ASN A 77 -2.48 -6.96 -8.43
CA ASN A 77 -2.80 -6.88 -7.02
C ASN A 77 -4.26 -6.50 -6.82
N THR A 78 -4.95 -7.27 -5.99
CA THR A 78 -6.36 -7.10 -5.66
C THR A 78 -6.58 -6.78 -4.19
N MET A 79 -5.62 -7.09 -3.31
CA MET A 79 -5.70 -6.77 -1.87
C MET A 79 -4.31 -6.42 -1.33
N LEU A 80 -4.29 -5.46 -0.42
CA LEU A 80 -3.17 -5.16 0.48
C LEU A 80 -3.67 -5.41 1.90
N VAL A 81 -3.00 -6.30 2.63
CA VAL A 81 -3.38 -6.71 3.99
C VAL A 81 -2.25 -6.34 4.94
N MET A 82 -2.54 -5.58 6.00
CA MET A 82 -1.51 -4.86 6.76
C MET A 82 -1.48 -5.18 8.25
N ASP A 83 -2.46 -5.92 8.76
CA ASP A 83 -2.56 -6.25 10.18
C ASP A 83 -3.02 -7.69 10.40
N ASP A 84 -2.91 -8.14 11.65
CA ASP A 84 -3.27 -9.51 12.05
C ASP A 84 -4.75 -9.83 11.75
N PHE A 85 -5.64 -8.85 11.94
CA PHE A 85 -7.07 -9.03 11.67
C PHE A 85 -7.35 -9.27 10.19
N GLY A 86 -6.76 -8.47 9.31
CA GLY A 86 -6.88 -8.64 7.86
C GLY A 86 -6.24 -9.95 7.38
N VAL A 87 -5.13 -10.38 8.00
CA VAL A 87 -4.52 -11.68 7.71
C VAL A 87 -5.45 -12.82 8.13
N ASP A 88 -6.08 -12.74 9.29
CA ASP A 88 -7.05 -13.74 9.76
C ASP A 88 -8.25 -13.84 8.83
N MET A 89 -8.79 -12.71 8.35
CA MET A 89 -9.84 -12.68 7.33
C MET A 89 -9.39 -13.39 6.04
N LEU A 90 -8.16 -13.12 5.59
CA LEU A 90 -7.60 -13.73 4.37
C LEU A 90 -7.40 -15.24 4.54
N VAL A 91 -6.81 -15.67 5.66
CA VAL A 91 -6.58 -17.08 6.01
C VAL A 91 -7.89 -17.83 6.06
N THR A 92 -8.91 -17.28 6.72
CA THR A 92 -10.25 -17.87 6.79
C THR A 92 -10.86 -18.04 5.40
N ALA A 93 -10.78 -17.00 4.55
CA ALA A 93 -11.28 -17.08 3.18
C ALA A 93 -10.55 -18.14 2.35
N PHE A 94 -9.23 -18.27 2.51
CA PHE A 94 -8.44 -19.28 1.81
C PHE A 94 -8.72 -20.70 2.31
N ALA A 95 -8.90 -20.88 3.62
CA ALA A 95 -9.25 -22.17 4.20
C ALA A 95 -10.58 -22.69 3.64
N VAL A 96 -11.60 -21.83 3.58
CA VAL A 96 -12.92 -22.17 3.05
C VAL A 96 -12.89 -22.41 1.53
N LYS A 97 -12.21 -21.53 0.78
CA LYS A 97 -12.30 -21.55 -0.69
C LYS A 97 -11.33 -22.52 -1.37
N TYR A 98 -10.15 -22.72 -0.78
CA TYR A 98 -9.06 -23.48 -1.39
C TYR A 98 -8.54 -24.62 -0.52
N GLY A 99 -8.85 -24.61 0.79
CA GLY A 99 -8.46 -25.64 1.75
C GLY A 99 -7.40 -25.16 2.75
N GLN A 100 -7.38 -25.82 3.92
CA GLN A 100 -6.56 -25.42 5.06
C GLN A 100 -5.06 -25.34 4.74
N SER A 101 -4.54 -26.25 3.90
CA SER A 101 -3.12 -26.27 3.55
C SER A 101 -2.63 -25.02 2.82
N PHE A 102 -3.51 -24.26 2.16
CA PHE A 102 -3.17 -22.97 1.57
C PHE A 102 -3.27 -21.83 2.57
N ALA A 103 -4.24 -21.90 3.48
CA ALA A 103 -4.37 -20.97 4.59
C ALA A 103 -3.13 -21.03 5.49
N ASP A 104 -2.65 -22.24 5.82
CA ASP A 104 -1.46 -22.45 6.65
C ASP A 104 -0.20 -21.82 6.03
N LYS A 105 -0.09 -21.82 4.69
CA LYS A 105 1.02 -21.15 4.00
C LYS A 105 0.98 -19.63 4.19
N ILE A 106 -0.22 -19.04 4.21
CA ILE A 106 -0.41 -17.60 4.45
C ILE A 106 -0.07 -17.28 5.90
N THR A 107 -0.59 -18.06 6.85
CA THR A 107 -0.29 -17.92 8.28
C THR A 107 1.21 -17.98 8.52
N LYS A 108 1.90 -18.97 7.94
CA LYS A 108 3.35 -19.12 8.05
C LYS A 108 4.09 -17.92 7.44
N ALA A 109 3.71 -17.51 6.23
CA ALA A 109 4.33 -16.38 5.53
C ALA A 109 4.21 -15.07 6.31
N TRP A 110 3.13 -14.87 7.07
CA TRP A 110 2.96 -13.71 7.95
C TRP A 110 3.74 -13.84 9.26
N ALA A 111 3.69 -15.01 9.89
CA ALA A 111 4.23 -15.23 11.22
C ALA A 111 5.76 -15.36 11.26
N GLU A 112 6.40 -15.65 10.14
CA GLU A 112 7.84 -15.89 10.04
C GLU A 112 8.56 -14.80 9.25
N LYS A 113 9.86 -14.65 9.52
CA LYS A 113 10.74 -13.87 8.65
C LYS A 113 10.93 -14.62 7.33
N LYS A 114 11.08 -13.91 6.23
CA LYS A 114 11.30 -14.53 4.92
C LYS A 114 12.69 -15.15 4.84
N GLN A 115 13.69 -14.47 5.40
CA GLN A 115 15.05 -14.96 5.61
C GLN A 115 15.43 -14.84 7.10
N HIS A 116 16.35 -15.67 7.57
CA HIS A 116 16.71 -15.71 8.99
C HIS A 116 17.28 -14.37 9.49
N ASP A 117 18.05 -13.71 8.63
CA ASP A 117 18.73 -12.44 8.83
C ASP A 117 17.87 -11.21 8.54
N ASP A 118 16.65 -11.38 8.00
CA ASP A 118 15.73 -10.25 7.83
C ASP A 118 15.53 -9.54 9.18
N PRO A 119 15.52 -8.19 9.21
CA PRO A 119 15.40 -7.45 10.45
C PRO A 119 14.04 -7.67 11.15
N ARG A 120 12.99 -8.04 10.40
CA ARG A 120 11.65 -8.27 10.94
C ARG A 120 10.81 -9.19 10.06
N LYS A 121 9.63 -9.54 10.56
CA LYS A 121 8.57 -10.19 9.80
C LYS A 121 8.00 -9.23 8.74
N PRO A 122 7.28 -9.73 7.73
CA PRO A 122 6.60 -8.90 6.74
C PRO A 122 5.71 -7.83 7.37
N THR A 123 5.60 -6.68 6.71
CA THR A 123 4.73 -5.57 7.14
C THR A 123 3.36 -5.62 6.49
N TYR A 124 3.26 -6.23 5.30
CA TYR A 124 1.99 -6.44 4.62
C TYR A 124 2.05 -7.66 3.69
N LEU A 125 0.88 -8.17 3.35
CA LEU A 125 0.66 -9.16 2.29
C LEU A 125 0.02 -8.50 1.08
N LEU A 126 0.51 -8.83 -0.11
CA LEU A 126 -0.10 -8.49 -1.39
C LEU A 126 -0.78 -9.72 -1.95
N VAL A 127 -2.05 -9.61 -2.30
CA VAL A 127 -2.80 -10.69 -2.95
C VAL A 127 -3.00 -10.33 -4.41
N GLN A 128 -2.57 -11.20 -5.30
CA GLN A 128 -2.83 -11.09 -6.73
C GLN A 128 -3.93 -12.04 -7.14
N LYS A 129 -4.84 -11.51 -7.98
CA LYS A 129 -5.83 -12.37 -8.61
C LYS A 129 -5.12 -13.44 -9.47
N PRO A 130 -5.74 -14.63 -9.64
CA PRO A 130 -5.22 -15.64 -10.55
C PRO A 130 -5.12 -15.12 -12.00
N ILE A 131 -4.19 -15.67 -12.77
CA ILE A 131 -4.03 -15.34 -14.20
C ILE A 131 -5.10 -16.05 -15.03
N ARG A 132 -5.49 -17.26 -14.63
CA ARG A 132 -6.50 -18.09 -15.29
C ARG A 132 -7.58 -18.48 -14.29
N ASP A 133 -8.78 -18.72 -14.80
CA ASP A 133 -9.86 -19.24 -13.96
C ASP A 133 -9.51 -20.63 -13.43
N GLY A 134 -9.74 -20.84 -12.13
CA GLY A 134 -9.38 -22.07 -11.42
C GLY A 134 -7.98 -22.08 -10.80
N ASP A 135 -7.10 -21.16 -11.18
CA ASP A 135 -5.80 -21.00 -10.53
C ASP A 135 -5.94 -20.39 -9.13
N LEU A 136 -4.96 -20.64 -8.27
CA LEU A 136 -4.90 -20.02 -6.95
C LEU A 136 -4.42 -18.57 -7.03
N PRO A 137 -4.99 -17.66 -6.21
CA PRO A 137 -4.41 -16.34 -6.04
C PRO A 137 -3.02 -16.44 -5.45
N LYS A 138 -2.12 -15.55 -5.85
CA LYS A 138 -0.76 -15.49 -5.30
C LYS A 138 -0.75 -14.54 -4.10
N VAL A 139 -0.06 -14.94 -3.04
CA VAL A 139 0.12 -14.10 -1.85
C VAL A 139 1.61 -13.86 -1.65
N PHE A 140 2.00 -12.59 -1.57
CA PHE A 140 3.38 -12.17 -1.38
C PHE A 140 3.51 -11.45 -0.04
N ALA A 141 4.40 -11.94 0.82
CA ALA A 141 4.76 -11.25 2.04
C ALA A 141 5.95 -10.31 1.78
N ALA A 142 5.81 -9.05 2.16
CA ALA A 142 6.73 -7.99 1.74
C ALA A 142 7.14 -7.03 2.87
N CYS A 143 8.19 -6.25 2.59
CA CYS A 143 8.74 -5.23 3.47
C CYS A 143 9.19 -5.75 4.85
N GLY A 144 9.80 -6.93 4.90
CA GLY A 144 10.46 -7.47 6.11
C GLY A 144 11.99 -7.32 6.12
N ASP A 145 12.58 -7.09 4.95
CA ASP A 145 13.99 -7.35 4.60
C ASP A 145 14.90 -6.11 4.66
N LYS A 146 14.34 -4.91 4.80
CA LYS A 146 15.11 -3.65 4.81
C LYS A 146 15.00 -2.91 6.13
N ILE A 147 16.14 -2.43 6.64
CA ILE A 147 16.20 -1.41 7.69
C ILE A 147 16.31 -0.02 7.07
N HIS A 148 16.15 1.02 7.87
CA HIS A 148 16.61 2.35 7.48
C HIS A 148 18.14 2.35 7.49
N ASP A 149 18.78 2.38 6.33
CA ASP A 149 20.24 2.52 6.25
C ASP A 149 20.66 3.79 6.99
N ASN A 150 21.77 3.71 7.73
CA ASN A 150 22.34 4.85 8.46
C ASN A 150 23.12 5.80 7.53
N ASP A 151 23.13 5.55 6.22
CA ASP A 151 23.82 6.42 5.28
C ASP A 151 22.98 7.68 5.05
N ASN A 152 23.53 8.80 5.54
CA ASN A 152 23.11 10.20 5.41
C ASN A 152 22.76 10.61 3.97
N LYS A 153 21.69 10.08 3.39
CA LYS A 153 21.04 10.63 2.21
C LYS A 153 19.80 11.33 2.70
N THR A 154 19.99 12.58 3.13
CA THR A 154 18.92 13.54 3.35
C THR A 154 17.95 13.45 2.17
N PRO A 155 16.65 13.19 2.37
CA PRO A 155 15.72 13.19 1.27
C PRO A 155 15.79 14.56 0.60
N GLN A 156 16.20 14.61 -0.68
CA GLN A 156 15.99 15.81 -1.47
C GLN A 156 14.49 16.02 -1.51
N SER A 157 14.02 17.08 -0.85
CA SER A 157 12.64 17.53 -0.89
C SER A 157 12.19 17.54 -2.35
N ILE A 158 11.21 16.70 -2.66
CA ILE A 158 10.47 16.83 -3.92
C ILE A 158 9.44 17.91 -3.63
N VAL A 159 9.73 19.10 -4.15
CA VAL A 159 8.79 20.23 -4.31
C VAL A 159 7.65 19.81 -5.22
#